data_AF-A0AA88XZ76-F1
#
_entry.id   AF-A0AA88XZ76-F1
#
_cell.length_a   1.000
_cell.length_b   1.000
_cell.length_c   1.000
_cell.angle_alpha   90.00
_cell.angle_beta   90.00
_cell.angle_gamma   90.00
#
_symmetry.space_group_name_H-M   'P 1'
#
loop_
_entity.id
_entity.type
_entity.pdbx_description
1 polymer ?
#
loop_
_entity_poly.entity_id
_entity_poly.type
_entity_poly.pdbx_seq_one_letter_code
_entity_poly.pdbx_strand_id
1 'polypeptide(L)'
;MCYIEQSKGRYANHEKAIEMFLQAHSIAGAKYREGHPDLVDTALALAQAYSSTGSEDGESAAEKYLNECLASCQTLHGPHHPKTLQVQDELARLYIRTDRSQDALSLLRPMLKEKCEVHGDYSEEVSDCHKMIASIYLSQGDLEKSLKAYKKCHGIETLVLGKNHRKTKDTERTMDILMASPGLSSKFVLSKEDELKKRPKFNAIVKPSKQVGGFKPQV
;
A
#
# COMPACT_ATOMS: atom_id res chain seq x y z
N MET A 1 -11.82 -19.04 -31.17
CA MET A 1 -11.42 -17.89 -32.01
C MET A 1 -11.67 -16.54 -31.33
N CYS A 2 -12.78 -16.31 -30.62
CA CYS A 2 -13.07 -14.99 -30.01
C CYS A 2 -12.08 -14.50 -28.93
N TYR A 3 -11.47 -15.41 -28.15
CA TYR A 3 -10.52 -15.02 -27.08
C TYR A 3 -9.18 -14.51 -27.62
N ILE A 4 -8.72 -15.05 -28.75
CA ILE A 4 -7.47 -14.64 -29.41
C ILE A 4 -7.64 -13.30 -30.14
N GLU A 5 -8.80 -13.07 -30.75
CA GLU A 5 -9.14 -11.75 -31.33
C GLU A 5 -9.29 -10.68 -30.24
N GLN A 6 -9.89 -11.02 -29.10
CA GLN A 6 -10.05 -10.08 -27.98
C GLN A 6 -8.74 -9.82 -27.22
N SER A 7 -7.80 -10.76 -27.20
CA SER A 7 -6.44 -10.49 -26.69
C SER A 7 -5.66 -9.62 -27.68
N LYS A 8 -5.65 -9.96 -28.98
CA LYS A 8 -5.02 -9.15 -30.02
C LYS A 8 -5.57 -7.72 -30.09
N GLY A 9 -6.88 -7.54 -29.97
CA GLY A 9 -7.52 -6.22 -29.94
C GLY A 9 -7.13 -5.40 -28.71
N ARG A 10 -6.87 -6.03 -27.55
CA ARG A 10 -6.34 -5.35 -26.36
C ARG A 10 -4.91 -4.88 -26.59
N TYR A 11 -4.01 -5.75 -27.05
CA TYR A 11 -2.62 -5.38 -27.35
C TYR A 11 -2.51 -4.30 -28.43
N ALA A 12 -3.29 -4.42 -29.52
CA ALA A 12 -3.32 -3.42 -30.59
C ALA A 12 -3.83 -2.04 -30.12
N ASN A 13 -4.67 -1.99 -29.08
CA ASN A 13 -5.10 -0.73 -28.48
C ASN A 13 -4.04 -0.14 -27.54
N HIS A 14 -3.25 -0.97 -26.85
CA HIS A 14 -2.14 -0.51 -26.01
C HIS A 14 -1.03 0.11 -26.85
N GLU A 15 -0.66 -0.50 -27.97
CA GLU A 15 0.35 0.05 -28.89
C GLU A 15 -0.10 1.40 -29.48
N LYS A 16 -1.34 1.50 -29.96
CA LYS A 16 -1.90 2.77 -30.43
C LYS A 16 -1.96 3.84 -29.34
N ALA A 17 -2.30 3.46 -28.11
CA ALA A 17 -2.30 4.39 -26.99
C ALA A 17 -0.89 4.93 -26.73
N ILE A 18 0.13 4.08 -26.76
CA ILE A 18 1.54 4.49 -26.61
C ILE A 18 1.93 5.44 -27.73
N GLU A 19 1.60 5.15 -28.99
CA GLU A 19 1.88 6.05 -30.12
C GLU A 19 1.23 7.43 -29.94
N MET A 20 -0.05 7.46 -29.54
CA MET A 20 -0.76 8.72 -29.28
C MET A 20 -0.11 9.51 -28.13
N PHE A 21 0.28 8.84 -27.05
CA PHE A 21 0.96 9.48 -25.93
C PHE A 21 2.38 9.96 -26.29
N LEU A 22 3.09 9.26 -27.18
CA LEU A 22 4.40 9.67 -27.68
C LEU A 22 4.28 10.94 -28.52
N GLN A 23 3.27 11.01 -29.39
CA GLN A 23 2.96 12.22 -30.14
C GLN A 23 2.59 13.38 -29.22
N ALA A 24 1.74 13.14 -28.21
CA ALA A 24 1.36 14.15 -27.23
C ALA A 24 2.58 14.68 -26.46
N HIS A 25 3.48 13.80 -26.04
CA HIS A 25 4.71 14.17 -25.35
C HIS A 25 5.68 14.96 -26.25
N SER A 26 5.82 14.58 -27.53
CA SER A 26 6.62 15.32 -28.51
C SER A 26 6.08 16.73 -28.74
N ILE A 27 4.75 16.88 -28.88
CA ILE A 27 4.09 18.19 -29.02
C ILE A 27 4.28 19.02 -27.75
N ALA A 28 4.13 18.40 -26.58
CA ALA A 28 4.33 19.07 -25.30
C ALA A 28 5.79 19.54 -25.15
N GLY A 29 6.77 18.72 -25.52
CA GLY A 29 8.20 19.07 -25.47
C GLY A 29 8.58 20.17 -26.47
N ALA A 30 7.90 20.27 -27.61
CA ALA A 30 8.10 21.35 -28.57
C ALA A 30 7.49 22.69 -28.09
N LYS A 31 6.37 22.63 -27.35
CA LYS A 31 5.61 23.80 -26.93
C LYS A 31 6.08 24.38 -25.60
N TYR A 32 6.47 23.52 -24.66
CA TYR A 32 6.79 23.89 -23.29
C TYR A 32 8.28 23.74 -23.01
N ARG A 33 8.84 24.63 -22.17
CA ARG A 33 10.22 24.48 -21.67
C ARG A 33 10.29 23.32 -20.68
N GLU A 34 11.49 22.77 -20.48
CA GLU A 34 11.78 21.74 -19.48
C GLU A 34 11.18 22.13 -18.12
N GLY A 35 10.35 21.25 -17.54
CA GLY A 35 9.69 21.48 -16.26
C GLY A 35 8.26 22.03 -16.31
N HIS A 36 7.56 22.03 -17.44
CA HIS A 36 6.13 22.41 -17.47
C HIS A 36 5.20 21.28 -16.97
N PRO A 37 4.12 21.57 -16.20
CA PRO A 37 3.19 20.56 -15.70
C PRO A 37 2.62 19.62 -16.78
N ASP A 38 2.18 20.16 -17.92
CA ASP A 38 1.67 19.35 -19.03
C ASP A 38 2.70 18.35 -19.59
N LEU A 39 3.99 18.68 -19.55
CA LEU A 39 5.06 17.78 -20.00
C LEU A 39 5.23 16.61 -19.02
N VAL A 40 5.15 16.90 -17.72
CA VAL A 40 5.15 15.91 -16.63
C VAL A 40 3.94 14.98 -16.74
N ASP A 41 2.76 15.53 -17.01
CA ASP A 41 1.52 14.74 -17.15
C ASP A 41 1.56 13.80 -18.36
N THR A 42 2.04 14.27 -19.51
CA THR A 42 2.21 13.41 -20.69
C THR A 42 3.26 12.32 -20.47
N ALA A 43 4.36 12.62 -19.78
CA ALA A 43 5.39 11.64 -19.43
C ALA A 43 4.86 10.57 -18.44
N LEU A 44 4.05 10.98 -17.45
CA LEU A 44 3.43 10.05 -16.51
C LEU A 44 2.43 9.12 -17.21
N ALA A 45 1.61 9.67 -18.12
CA ALA A 45 0.67 8.87 -18.92
C ALA A 45 1.40 7.87 -19.82
N LEU A 46 2.52 8.28 -20.44
CA LEU A 46 3.40 7.40 -21.20
C LEU A 46 3.94 6.26 -20.34
N ALA A 47 4.49 6.57 -19.17
CA ALA A 47 5.01 5.57 -18.26
C ALA A 47 3.93 4.56 -17.86
N GLN A 48 2.73 5.01 -17.53
CA GLN A 48 1.60 4.12 -17.20
C GLN A 48 1.20 3.24 -18.39
N ALA A 49 1.18 3.80 -19.61
CA ALA A 49 0.88 3.05 -20.82
C ALA A 49 1.92 1.95 -21.08
N TYR A 50 3.22 2.29 -21.02
CA TYR A 50 4.30 1.31 -21.12
C TYR A 50 4.23 0.25 -20.03
N SER A 51 3.96 0.67 -18.80
CA SER A 51 3.85 -0.23 -17.66
C SER A 51 2.65 -1.19 -17.74
N SER A 52 1.62 -0.86 -18.52
CA SER A 52 0.46 -1.73 -18.78
C SER A 52 0.73 -2.83 -19.80
N THR A 53 1.78 -2.69 -20.62
CA THR A 53 2.16 -3.70 -21.62
C THR A 53 2.69 -4.98 -21.00
N GLY A 54 3.33 -4.89 -19.83
CA GLY A 54 3.92 -6.01 -19.11
C GLY A 54 5.10 -6.67 -19.84
N SER A 55 5.72 -5.98 -20.80
CA SER A 55 6.95 -6.39 -21.45
C SER A 55 8.15 -5.79 -20.72
N GLU A 56 9.26 -6.52 -20.61
CA GLU A 56 10.50 -6.02 -19.99
C GLU A 56 11.00 -4.71 -20.64
N ASP A 57 10.90 -4.61 -21.97
CA ASP A 57 11.26 -3.39 -22.71
C ASP A 57 10.35 -2.20 -22.32
N GLY A 58 9.06 -2.49 -22.12
CA GLY A 58 8.08 -1.51 -21.66
C GLY A 58 8.35 -1.06 -20.22
N GLU A 59 8.74 -1.97 -19.34
CA GLU A 59 9.07 -1.66 -17.95
C GLU A 59 10.33 -0.77 -17.86
N SER A 60 11.36 -1.06 -18.66
CA SER A 60 12.56 -0.22 -18.74
C SER A 60 12.25 1.18 -19.28
N ALA A 61 11.42 1.26 -20.33
CA ALA A 61 10.96 2.56 -20.85
C ALA A 61 10.14 3.32 -19.80
N ALA A 62 9.24 2.65 -19.09
CA ALA A 62 8.45 3.25 -18.02
C ALA A 62 9.35 3.80 -16.88
N GLU A 63 10.37 3.05 -16.47
CA GLU A 63 11.34 3.49 -15.45
C GLU A 63 12.04 4.78 -15.87
N LYS A 64 12.49 4.87 -17.13
CA LYS A 64 13.14 6.06 -17.67
C LYS A 64 12.22 7.28 -17.59
N TYR A 65 11.00 7.19 -18.13
CA TYR A 65 10.05 8.30 -18.11
C TYR A 65 9.62 8.69 -16.70
N LEU A 66 9.47 7.73 -15.78
CA LEU A 66 9.15 8.03 -14.38
C LEU A 66 10.27 8.78 -13.67
N ASN A 67 11.54 8.41 -13.91
CA ASN A 67 12.68 9.11 -13.32
C ASN A 67 12.83 10.53 -13.86
N GLU A 68 12.64 10.74 -15.17
CA GLU A 68 12.60 12.07 -15.78
C GLU A 68 11.46 12.94 -15.22
N CYS A 69 10.28 12.34 -15.07
CA CYS A 69 9.10 12.96 -14.48
C CYS A 69 9.33 13.33 -13.01
N LEU A 70 9.96 12.45 -12.23
CA LEU A 70 10.29 12.68 -10.82
C LEU A 70 11.27 13.84 -10.67
N ALA A 71 12.34 13.87 -11.48
CA ALA A 71 13.31 14.97 -11.47
C ALA A 71 12.64 16.31 -11.80
N SER A 72 11.75 16.32 -12.80
CA SER A 72 11.00 17.53 -13.19
C SER A 72 9.98 17.96 -12.13
N CYS A 73 9.29 17.02 -11.50
CA CYS A 73 8.36 17.29 -10.39
C CYS A 73 9.09 17.86 -9.17
N GLN A 74 10.26 17.32 -8.83
CA GLN A 74 11.05 17.79 -7.71
C GLN A 74 11.56 19.22 -7.92
N THR A 75 11.97 19.59 -9.14
CA THR A 75 12.41 20.95 -9.43
C THR A 75 11.25 21.95 -9.50
N LEU A 76 10.09 21.55 -10.03
CA LEU A 76 8.95 22.43 -10.22
C LEU A 76 8.11 22.62 -8.94
N HIS A 77 7.81 21.53 -8.25
CA HIS A 77 6.86 21.51 -7.13
C HIS A 77 7.49 21.19 -5.77
N GLY A 78 8.73 20.69 -5.77
CA GLY A 78 9.39 20.21 -4.56
C GLY A 78 9.04 18.76 -4.20
N PRO A 79 9.73 18.20 -3.18
CA PRO A 79 9.60 16.79 -2.80
C PRO A 79 8.24 16.45 -2.18
N HIS A 80 7.64 17.39 -1.44
CA HIS A 80 6.40 17.16 -0.67
C HIS A 80 5.11 17.32 -1.48
N HIS A 81 5.20 17.67 -2.77
CA HIS A 81 4.00 17.93 -3.55
C HIS A 81 3.26 16.63 -3.89
N PRO A 82 1.91 16.60 -3.85
CA PRO A 82 1.12 15.40 -4.16
C PRO A 82 1.47 14.76 -5.51
N LYS A 83 1.83 15.58 -6.50
CA LYS A 83 2.26 15.10 -7.82
C LYS A 83 3.59 14.34 -7.76
N THR A 84 4.56 14.85 -7.00
CA THR A 84 5.86 14.18 -6.81
C THR A 84 5.67 12.83 -6.12
N LEU A 85 4.82 12.80 -5.08
CA LEU A 85 4.47 11.58 -4.35
C LEU A 85 3.75 10.56 -5.25
N GLN A 86 2.87 11.01 -6.15
CA GLN A 86 2.20 10.15 -7.13
C GLN A 86 3.22 9.49 -8.09
N VAL A 87 4.19 10.23 -8.59
CA VAL A 87 5.23 9.68 -9.49
C VAL A 87 6.11 8.68 -8.76
N GLN A 88 6.51 8.98 -7.52
CA GLN A 88 7.26 8.04 -6.69
C GLN A 88 6.45 6.76 -6.40
N ASP A 89 5.13 6.86 -6.20
CA ASP A 89 4.25 5.69 -5.99
C ASP A 89 4.22 4.78 -7.23
N GLU A 90 4.16 5.35 -8.43
CA GLU A 90 4.23 4.58 -9.67
C GLU A 90 5.59 3.90 -9.84
N LEU A 91 6.68 4.60 -9.50
CA LEU A 91 8.03 4.03 -9.54
C LEU A 91 8.18 2.88 -8.55
N ALA A 92 7.64 3.02 -7.33
CA ALA A 92 7.62 1.93 -6.35
C ALA A 92 6.81 0.72 -6.86
N ARG A 93 5.63 0.95 -7.47
CA ARG A 93 4.83 -0.11 -8.10
C ARG A 93 5.55 -0.80 -9.26
N LEU A 94 6.34 -0.07 -10.02
CA LEU A 94 7.15 -0.63 -11.10
C LEU A 94 8.23 -1.55 -10.52
N TYR A 95 9.01 -1.08 -9.54
CA TYR A 95 10.04 -1.90 -8.89
C TYR A 95 9.50 -3.16 -8.23
N ILE A 96 8.27 -3.12 -7.69
CA ILE A 96 7.62 -4.31 -7.14
C ILE A 96 7.29 -5.33 -8.23
N ARG A 97 6.89 -4.88 -9.42
CA ARG A 97 6.56 -5.77 -10.55
C ARG A 97 7.80 -6.35 -11.21
N THR A 98 8.90 -5.58 -11.27
CA THR A 98 10.19 -6.05 -11.80
C THR A 98 11.01 -6.83 -10.76
N ASP A 99 10.41 -7.30 -9.67
CA ASP A 99 11.05 -8.00 -8.54
C ASP A 99 12.22 -7.25 -7.85
N ARG A 100 12.37 -5.94 -8.08
CA ARG A 100 13.38 -5.06 -7.45
C ARG A 100 12.90 -4.57 -6.08
N SER A 101 12.59 -5.51 -5.21
CA SER A 101 11.98 -5.26 -3.89
C SER A 101 12.83 -4.38 -2.95
N GLN A 102 14.16 -4.45 -3.03
CA GLN A 102 15.05 -3.62 -2.20
C GLN A 102 15.01 -2.14 -2.62
N ASP A 103 14.99 -1.88 -3.92
CA ASP A 103 14.89 -0.52 -4.48
C ASP A 103 13.51 0.09 -4.17
N ALA A 104 12.46 -0.71 -4.23
CA ALA A 104 11.13 -0.28 -3.80
C ALA A 104 11.09 0.12 -2.31
N LEU A 105 11.74 -0.66 -1.42
CA LEU A 105 11.79 -0.35 0.01
C LEU A 105 12.63 0.89 0.31
N SER A 106 13.73 1.10 -0.41
CA SER A 106 14.60 2.29 -0.22
C SER A 106 13.87 3.56 -0.63
N LEU A 107 12.96 3.49 -1.62
CA LEU A 107 12.09 4.60 -2.04
C LEU A 107 10.89 4.80 -1.11
N LEU A 108 10.21 3.71 -0.69
CA LEU A 108 8.98 3.80 0.13
C LEU A 108 9.22 4.28 1.56
N ARG A 109 10.39 4.00 2.15
CA ARG A 109 10.71 4.43 3.52
C ARG A 109 10.77 5.95 3.72
N PRO A 110 11.51 6.71 2.90
CA PRO A 110 11.48 8.17 2.98
C PRO A 110 10.12 8.72 2.58
N MET A 111 9.51 8.18 1.51
CA MET A 111 8.18 8.60 1.06
C MET A 111 7.11 8.47 2.17
N LEU A 112 7.16 7.41 2.98
CA LEU A 112 6.22 7.25 4.10
C LEU A 112 6.30 8.43 5.09
N LYS A 113 7.52 8.91 5.38
CA LYS A 113 7.70 10.07 6.26
C LYS A 113 7.16 11.34 5.60
N GLU A 114 7.47 11.54 4.32
CA GLU A 114 6.98 12.70 3.55
C GLU A 114 5.44 12.71 3.48
N LYS A 115 4.82 11.54 3.27
CA LYS A 115 3.35 11.40 3.27
C LYS A 115 2.73 11.66 4.63
N CYS A 116 3.35 11.19 5.71
CA CYS A 116 2.92 11.52 7.07
C CYS A 116 2.99 13.03 7.34
N GLU A 117 4.03 13.72 6.85
CA GLU A 117 4.17 15.17 7.02
C GLU A 117 3.13 15.96 6.21
N VAL A 118 2.79 15.51 5.00
CA VAL A 118 1.86 16.22 4.09
C VAL A 118 0.40 15.92 4.39
N HIS A 119 0.05 14.64 4.56
CA HIS A 119 -1.34 14.18 4.70
C HIS A 119 -1.72 13.87 6.15
N GLY A 120 -0.75 13.85 7.07
CA GLY A 120 -0.94 13.40 8.44
C GLY A 120 -0.80 11.89 8.60
N ASP A 121 -0.64 11.45 9.85
CA ASP A 121 -0.40 10.03 10.18
C ASP A 121 -1.56 9.09 9.85
N TYR A 122 -2.79 9.63 9.76
CA TYR A 122 -4.01 8.88 9.53
C TYR A 122 -4.66 9.29 8.20
N SER A 123 -3.98 8.99 7.09
CA SER A 123 -4.50 9.21 5.75
C SER A 123 -4.51 7.95 4.90
N GLU A 124 -5.34 7.95 3.85
CA GLU A 124 -5.45 6.85 2.89
C GLU A 124 -4.12 6.61 2.16
N GLU A 125 -3.39 7.68 1.83
CA GLU A 125 -2.08 7.61 1.15
C GLU A 125 -1.01 6.94 2.02
N VAL A 126 -1.04 7.17 3.34
CA VAL A 126 -0.13 6.53 4.31
C VAL A 126 -0.48 5.05 4.47
N SER A 127 -1.76 4.73 4.50
CA SER A 127 -2.26 3.35 4.50
C SER A 127 -1.82 2.59 3.25
N ASP A 128 -1.98 3.17 2.06
CA ASP A 128 -1.58 2.56 0.79
C ASP A 128 -0.05 2.32 0.74
N CYS A 129 0.77 3.24 1.28
CA CYS A 129 2.20 3.01 1.44
C CYS A 129 2.52 1.84 2.38
N HIS A 130 1.85 1.75 3.53
CA HIS A 130 2.02 0.63 4.45
C HIS A 130 1.63 -0.69 3.80
N LYS A 131 0.56 -0.71 3.00
CA LYS A 131 0.13 -1.87 2.22
C LYS A 131 1.19 -2.30 1.21
N MET A 132 1.79 -1.35 0.51
CA MET A 132 2.84 -1.61 -0.46
C MET A 132 4.10 -2.20 0.20
N ILE A 133 4.54 -1.62 1.33
CA ILE A 133 5.64 -2.18 2.15
C ILE A 133 5.31 -3.60 2.63
N ALA A 134 4.07 -3.84 3.06
CA ALA A 134 3.63 -5.15 3.52
C ALA A 134 3.66 -6.20 2.40
N SER A 135 3.27 -5.82 1.18
CA SER A 135 3.35 -6.66 -0.02
C SER A 135 4.79 -7.02 -0.37
N ILE A 136 5.74 -6.09 -0.22
CA ILE A 136 7.16 -6.38 -0.44
C ILE A 136 7.70 -7.37 0.59
N TYR A 137 7.37 -7.21 1.86
CA TYR A 137 7.78 -8.18 2.88
C TYR A 137 7.17 -9.56 2.64
N LEU A 138 5.95 -9.61 2.09
CA LEU A 138 5.32 -10.86 1.71
C LEU A 138 6.06 -11.56 0.57
N SER A 139 6.46 -10.83 -0.48
CA SER A 139 7.24 -11.43 -1.58
C SER A 139 8.63 -11.90 -1.15
N GLN A 140 9.22 -11.23 -0.15
CA GLN A 140 10.48 -11.65 0.48
C GLN A 140 10.32 -12.83 1.47
N GLY A 141 9.10 -13.26 1.77
CA GLY A 141 8.81 -14.35 2.72
C GLY A 141 8.88 -13.94 4.20
N ASP A 142 9.10 -12.66 4.52
CA ASP A 142 9.08 -12.16 5.90
C ASP A 142 7.64 -11.87 6.36
N LEU A 143 6.94 -12.95 6.69
CA LEU A 143 5.53 -12.91 7.10
C LEU A 143 5.29 -12.07 8.37
N GLU A 144 6.27 -12.01 9.29
CA GLU A 144 6.14 -11.24 10.53
C GLU A 144 6.17 -9.73 10.27
N LYS A 145 7.12 -9.25 9.46
CA LYS A 145 7.18 -7.84 9.09
C LYS A 145 6.00 -7.45 8.20
N SER A 146 5.61 -8.33 7.28
CA SER A 146 4.42 -8.13 6.44
C SER A 146 3.16 -7.95 7.30
N LEU A 147 2.90 -8.86 8.25
CA LEU A 147 1.75 -8.77 9.14
C LEU A 147 1.77 -7.49 9.99
N LYS A 148 2.93 -7.08 10.51
CA LYS A 148 3.05 -5.83 11.27
C LYS A 148 2.69 -4.61 10.42
N ALA A 149 3.11 -4.57 9.16
CA ALA A 149 2.78 -3.50 8.23
C ALA A 149 1.29 -3.51 7.85
N TYR A 150 0.71 -4.69 7.58
CA TYR A 150 -0.73 -4.82 7.33
C TYR A 150 -1.58 -4.40 8.54
N LYS A 151 -1.17 -4.75 9.77
CA LYS A 151 -1.86 -4.30 10.99
C LYS A 151 -1.90 -2.78 11.11
N LYS A 152 -0.80 -2.09 10.78
CA LYS A 152 -0.76 -0.63 10.75
C LYS A 152 -1.68 -0.06 9.68
N CYS A 153 -1.63 -0.62 8.47
CA CYS A 153 -2.50 -0.25 7.37
C CYS A 153 -3.98 -0.39 7.75
N HIS A 154 -4.41 -1.57 8.24
CA HIS A 154 -5.78 -1.84 8.64
C HIS A 154 -6.24 -0.91 9.79
N GLY A 155 -5.36 -0.59 10.74
CA GLY A 155 -5.65 0.38 11.80
C GLY A 155 -5.99 1.77 11.24
N ILE A 156 -5.22 2.26 10.27
CA ILE A 156 -5.47 3.53 9.60
C ILE A 156 -6.76 3.46 8.76
N GLU A 157 -6.93 2.44 7.92
CA GLU A 157 -8.14 2.27 7.09
C GLU A 157 -9.41 2.18 7.93
N THR A 158 -9.35 1.51 9.09
CA THR A 158 -10.49 1.39 10.00
C THR A 158 -10.88 2.74 10.60
N LEU A 159 -9.91 3.62 10.88
CA LEU A 159 -10.16 4.95 11.43
C LEU A 159 -10.66 5.92 10.36
N VAL A 160 -10.09 5.87 9.16
CA VAL A 160 -10.38 6.82 8.06
C VAL A 160 -11.63 6.41 7.27
N LEU A 161 -11.69 5.15 6.82
CA LEU A 161 -12.72 4.64 5.91
C LEU A 161 -13.84 3.87 6.63
N GLY A 162 -13.54 3.34 7.82
CA GLY A 162 -14.45 2.54 8.63
C GLY A 162 -14.38 1.04 8.32
N LYS A 163 -14.75 0.21 9.30
CA LYS A 163 -14.65 -1.26 9.26
C LYS A 163 -15.40 -1.92 8.09
N ASN A 164 -16.46 -1.29 7.61
CA ASN A 164 -17.31 -1.87 6.57
C ASN A 164 -16.83 -1.57 5.15
N HIS A 165 -15.81 -0.73 4.99
CA HIS A 165 -15.29 -0.35 3.68
C HIS A 165 -14.60 -1.52 2.99
N ARG A 166 -14.71 -1.59 1.66
CA ARG A 166 -14.17 -2.68 0.85
C ARG A 166 -12.65 -2.82 1.05
N LYS A 167 -11.91 -1.71 1.03
CA LYS A 167 -10.44 -1.72 1.23
C LYS A 167 -10.05 -2.35 2.58
N THR A 168 -10.72 -1.94 3.66
CA THR A 168 -10.49 -2.42 5.03
C THR A 168 -10.77 -3.92 5.18
N LYS A 169 -11.81 -4.41 4.51
CA LYS A 169 -12.12 -5.85 4.48
C LYS A 169 -11.11 -6.65 3.67
N ASP A 170 -10.64 -6.09 2.57
CA ASP A 170 -9.62 -6.73 1.74
C ASP A 170 -8.30 -6.87 2.52
N THR A 171 -7.89 -5.84 3.27
CA THR A 171 -6.69 -5.92 4.14
C THR A 171 -6.86 -6.88 5.30
N GLU A 172 -8.03 -6.89 5.95
CA GLU A 172 -8.38 -7.86 7.00
C GLU A 172 -8.29 -9.29 6.47
N ARG A 173 -8.88 -9.55 5.30
CA ARG A 173 -8.82 -10.87 4.65
C ARG A 173 -7.38 -11.29 4.33
N THR A 174 -6.54 -10.38 3.84
CA THR A 174 -5.12 -10.67 3.62
C THR A 174 -4.42 -11.01 4.93
N MET A 175 -4.70 -10.29 6.02
CA MET A 175 -4.14 -10.58 7.34
C MET A 175 -4.56 -11.96 7.87
N ASP A 176 -5.82 -12.35 7.71
CA ASP A 176 -6.32 -13.66 8.13
C ASP A 176 -5.60 -14.80 7.40
N ILE A 177 -5.36 -14.64 6.10
CA ILE A 177 -4.60 -15.61 5.30
C ILE A 177 -3.14 -15.71 5.79
N LEU A 178 -2.51 -14.57 6.11
CA LEU A 178 -1.15 -14.56 6.65
C LEU A 178 -1.07 -15.25 8.02
N MET A 179 -2.08 -15.05 8.87
CA MET A 179 -2.17 -15.68 10.19
C MET A 179 -2.43 -17.18 10.11
N ALA A 180 -3.22 -17.61 9.11
CA ALA A 180 -3.49 -19.03 8.86
C ALA A 180 -2.26 -19.79 8.29
N SER A 181 -1.26 -19.07 7.79
CA SER A 181 -0.06 -19.69 7.22
C SER A 181 0.76 -20.43 8.31
N PRO A 182 1.21 -21.68 8.06
CA PRO A 182 1.79 -22.55 9.10
C PRO A 182 2.99 -21.95 9.86
N GLY A 183 3.80 -21.13 9.17
CA GLY A 183 4.97 -20.47 9.76
C GLY A 183 4.64 -19.37 10.77
N LEU A 184 3.47 -18.76 10.68
CA LEU A 184 3.01 -17.67 11.54
C LEU A 184 1.99 -18.17 12.58
N SER A 185 1.12 -19.09 12.18
CA SER A 185 0.10 -19.72 13.04
C SER A 185 0.72 -20.29 14.32
N SER A 186 1.85 -20.99 14.24
CA SER A 186 2.52 -21.56 15.42
C SER A 186 3.03 -20.52 16.44
N LYS A 187 3.26 -19.27 16.02
CA LYS A 187 3.73 -18.17 16.89
C LYS A 187 2.61 -17.26 17.40
N PHE A 188 1.55 -17.06 16.61
CA PHE A 188 0.47 -16.13 16.93
C PHE A 188 -0.82 -16.81 17.41
N VAL A 189 -1.02 -18.09 17.12
CA VAL A 189 -1.85 -18.92 17.98
C VAL A 189 -1.09 -18.98 19.29
N LEU A 190 -1.52 -18.19 20.27
CA LEU A 190 -1.32 -18.59 21.66
C LEU A 190 -1.71 -20.05 21.68
N SER A 191 -0.75 -20.97 21.89
CA SER A 191 -1.08 -22.36 22.14
C SER A 191 -2.27 -22.33 23.10
N LYS A 192 -3.32 -23.13 22.87
CA LYS A 192 -4.48 -23.16 23.78
C LYS A 192 -4.04 -23.23 25.25
N GLU A 193 -2.84 -23.77 25.51
CA GLU A 193 -2.12 -23.76 26.79
C GLU A 193 -1.79 -22.36 27.36
N ASP A 194 -1.39 -21.38 26.55
CA ASP A 194 -1.09 -20.02 27.02
C ASP A 194 -2.36 -19.18 27.26
N GLU A 195 -3.43 -19.46 26.51
CA GLU A 195 -4.77 -18.95 26.87
C GLU A 195 -5.28 -19.57 28.18
N LEU A 196 -5.05 -20.86 28.39
CA LEU A 196 -5.37 -21.56 29.64
C LEU A 196 -4.58 -21.03 30.84
N LYS A 197 -3.30 -20.65 30.66
CA LYS A 197 -2.48 -20.02 31.71
C LYS A 197 -2.93 -18.61 32.09
N LYS A 198 -3.55 -17.86 31.18
CA LYS A 198 -4.11 -16.53 31.43
C LYS A 198 -5.48 -16.57 32.12
N ARG A 199 -6.15 -17.73 32.17
CA ARG A 199 -7.41 -17.86 32.91
C ARG A 199 -7.11 -17.72 34.41
N PRO A 200 -7.91 -16.94 35.16
CA PRO A 200 -7.80 -16.94 36.61
C PRO A 200 -7.99 -18.38 37.11
N LYS A 201 -7.09 -18.84 38.00
CA LYS A 201 -7.22 -20.17 38.62
C LYS A 201 -8.61 -20.25 39.25
N PHE A 202 -9.34 -21.34 38.97
CA PHE A 202 -10.72 -21.57 39.43
C PHE A 202 -10.91 -21.46 40.95
N ASN A 203 -9.81 -21.46 41.72
CA ASN A 203 -9.78 -21.32 43.17
C ASN A 203 -9.58 -19.88 43.65
N ALA A 204 -9.86 -18.85 42.84
CA ALA A 204 -9.97 -17.49 43.32
C ALA A 204 -11.18 -17.40 44.26
N ILE A 205 -10.93 -17.68 45.55
CA ILE A 205 -11.91 -17.60 46.63
C ILE A 205 -12.60 -16.24 46.54
N VAL A 206 -13.87 -16.26 46.14
CA VAL A 206 -14.74 -15.10 46.24
C VAL A 206 -14.76 -14.72 47.72
N LYS A 207 -14.16 -13.56 48.06
CA LYS A 207 -14.20 -13.06 49.44
C LYS A 207 -15.68 -12.95 49.82
N PRO A 208 -16.11 -13.53 50.95
CA PRO A 208 -17.51 -13.48 51.35
C PRO A 208 -17.91 -12.00 51.49
N SER A 209 -18.98 -11.62 50.80
CA SER A 209 -19.58 -10.29 50.90
C SER A 209 -19.90 -10.00 52.37
N LYS A 210 -19.37 -8.91 52.92
CA LYS A 210 -19.72 -8.44 54.27
C LYS A 210 -21.25 -8.41 54.42
N GLN A 211 -21.74 -9.05 55.49
CA GLN A 211 -23.15 -9.06 55.86
C GLN A 211 -23.73 -7.64 55.81
N VAL A 212 -24.86 -7.52 55.10
CA VAL A 212 -25.67 -6.31 55.01
C VAL A 212 -26.13 -5.95 56.43
N GLY A 213 -25.88 -4.70 56.82
CA GLY A 213 -26.10 -4.19 58.16
C GLY A 213 -27.52 -4.37 58.67
N GLY A 214 -27.62 -4.75 59.95
CA GLY A 214 -28.88 -4.97 60.65
C GLY A 214 -29.76 -3.71 60.71
N PHE A 215 -31.04 -3.91 60.42
CA PHE A 215 -32.11 -2.96 60.70
C PHE A 215 -32.23 -2.75 62.21
N LYS A 216 -32.10 -1.51 62.68
CA LYS A 216 -32.55 -1.10 64.02
C LYS A 216 -33.94 -0.45 63.90
N PRO A 217 -34.96 -0.93 64.61
CA PRO A 217 -36.24 -0.23 64.69
C PRO A 217 -36.09 0.99 65.62
N GLN A 218 -36.63 2.13 65.18
CA GLN A 218 -36.79 3.32 66.03
C GLN A 218 -38.05 3.15 66.89
N VAL A 219 -37.92 3.43 68.18
CA VAL A 219 -39.01 3.69 69.13
C VAL A 219 -39.05 5.20 69.36
#